data_AF-A0A2V9SPF5-F1
#
_entry.id   AF-A0A2V9SPF5-F1
#
_cell.length_a   1.000
_cell.length_b   1.000
_cell.length_c   1.000
_cell.angle_alpha   90.00
_cell.angle_beta   90.00
_cell.angle_gamma   90.00
#
_symmetry.space_group_name_H-M   'P 1'
#
loop_
_entity.id
_entity.type
_entity.pdbx_description
1 polymer ?
#
loop_
_entity_poly.entity_id
_entity_poly.type
_entity_poly.pdbx_seq_one_letter_code
_entity_poly.pdbx_strand_id
1 'polypeptide(L)'
;MVHKAKDLSPDQRLAIETLLGRAIGENEEIIIRTAGASSAPEWLKRSWDSAQEQGLDQLSAEEIDNEIAAVRKARRERTHPER
;
A
#
# COMPACT_ATOMS: atom_id res chain seq x y z
N MET A 1 23.00 0.67 2.28
CA MET A 1 24.39 0.39 2.72
C MET A 1 24.93 -0.73 1.84
N VAL A 2 26.19 -0.68 1.42
CA VAL A 2 26.81 -1.76 0.63
C VAL A 2 27.60 -2.64 1.59
N HIS A 3 27.35 -3.95 1.58
CA HIS A 3 28.06 -4.95 2.38
C HIS A 3 28.69 -5.98 1.45
N LYS A 4 29.89 -6.47 1.79
CA LYS A 4 30.36 -7.73 1.20
C LYS A 4 29.76 -8.89 1.96
N ALA A 5 29.44 -9.97 1.26
CA ALA A 5 28.82 -11.15 1.87
C ALA A 5 29.63 -11.74 3.03
N LYS A 6 30.97 -11.67 2.96
CA LYS A 6 31.88 -12.06 4.04
C LYS A 6 31.81 -11.22 5.31
N ASP A 7 31.27 -10.00 5.23
CA ASP A 7 31.16 -9.07 6.36
C ASP A 7 29.79 -9.21 7.07
N LEU A 8 28.93 -10.13 6.60
CA LEU A 8 27.65 -10.46 7.21
C LEU A 8 27.82 -11.52 8.30
N SER A 9 27.07 -11.41 9.39
CA SER A 9 26.97 -12.51 10.37
C SER A 9 26.32 -13.75 9.73
N PRO A 10 26.56 -14.96 10.27
CA PRO A 10 25.92 -16.19 9.76
C PRO A 10 24.39 -16.08 9.67
N ASP A 11 23.75 -15.48 10.67
CA ASP A 11 22.29 -15.29 10.70
C ASP A 11 21.82 -14.28 9.64
N GLN A 12 22.57 -13.19 9.45
CA GLN A 12 22.26 -12.20 8.41
C GLN A 12 22.39 -12.81 7.01
N ARG A 13 23.42 -13.62 6.78
CA ARG A 13 23.63 -14.32 5.51
C ARG A 13 22.48 -15.27 5.23
N LEU A 14 22.09 -16.09 6.20
CA LEU A 14 20.98 -17.04 6.05
C LEU A 14 19.66 -16.33 5.74
N ALA A 15 19.36 -15.22 6.41
CA ALA A 15 18.17 -14.42 6.16
C ALA A 15 18.15 -13.88 4.71
N ILE A 16 19.29 -13.38 4.22
CA ILE A 16 19.38 -12.84 2.86
C ILE A 16 19.33 -13.98 1.82
N GLU A 17 20.00 -15.10 2.04
CA GLU A 17 19.95 -16.27 1.16
C GLU A 17 18.51 -16.83 1.04
N THR A 18 17.76 -16.81 2.14
CA THR A 18 16.33 -17.17 2.17
C THR A 18 15.48 -16.21 1.33
N LEU A 19 15.71 -14.90 1.44
CA LEU A 19 15.01 -13.88 0.65
C LEU A 19 15.36 -13.97 -0.85
N LEU A 20 16.61 -14.30 -1.17
CA LEU A 20 17.08 -14.42 -2.56
C LEU A 20 16.75 -15.78 -3.18
N GLY A 21 16.43 -16.80 -2.38
CA GLY A 21 16.21 -18.17 -2.84
C GLY A 21 17.46 -18.85 -3.40
N ARG A 22 18.65 -18.34 -3.06
CA ARG A 22 19.95 -18.86 -3.51
C ARG A 22 21.07 -18.56 -2.52
N ALA A 23 22.13 -19.36 -2.57
CA ALA A 23 23.36 -19.08 -1.85
C ALA A 23 24.07 -17.84 -2.42
N ILE A 24 24.77 -17.14 -1.54
CA ILE A 24 25.56 -15.94 -1.87
C ILE A 24 27.05 -16.33 -1.83
N GLY A 25 27.85 -15.84 -2.79
CA GLY A 25 29.30 -16.06 -2.79
C GLY A 25 30.02 -15.15 -1.79
N GLU A 26 31.15 -15.58 -1.21
CA GLU A 26 31.87 -14.81 -0.17
C GLU A 26 32.32 -13.41 -0.61
N ASN A 27 32.65 -13.26 -1.90
CA ASN A 27 33.09 -12.00 -2.50
C ASN A 27 31.96 -11.23 -3.18
N GLU A 28 30.71 -11.69 -3.06
CA GLU A 28 29.56 -11.03 -3.66
C GLU A 28 29.23 -9.73 -2.91
N GLU A 29 29.00 -8.66 -3.66
CA GLU A 29 28.60 -7.36 -3.11
C GLU A 29 27.07 -7.28 -3.03
N ILE A 30 26.55 -7.02 -1.83
CA ILE A 30 25.13 -6.91 -1.55
C ILE A 30 24.80 -5.47 -1.18
N ILE A 31 23.83 -4.90 -1.88
CA ILE A 31 23.30 -3.57 -1.57
C ILE A 31 21.98 -3.74 -0.81
N ILE A 32 22.00 -3.52 0.50
CA ILE A 32 20.80 -3.53 1.31
C ILE A 32 20.20 -2.11 1.26
N ARG A 33 19.05 -2.01 0.59
CA ARG A 33 18.19 -0.82 0.62
C ARG A 33 17.05 -1.12 1.57
N THR A 34 17.09 -0.54 2.76
CA THR A 34 15.89 -0.44 3.58
C THR A 34 14.93 0.45 2.83
N ALA A 35 13.81 -0.11 2.35
CA ALA A 35 12.65 0.72 2.11
C ALA A 35 12.29 1.25 3.49
N GLY A 36 12.68 2.50 3.78
CA GLY A 36 12.19 3.18 4.98
C GLY A 36 10.68 3.05 4.99
N ALA A 37 10.07 2.91 6.18
CA ALA A 37 8.62 2.86 6.33
C ALA A 37 8.04 3.92 5.42
N SER A 38 7.46 3.50 4.30
CA SER A 38 7.14 4.42 3.21
C SER A 38 6.01 5.25 3.76
N SER A 39 6.35 6.45 4.25
CA SER A 39 5.37 7.43 4.67
C SER A 39 4.42 7.58 3.50
N ALA A 40 3.13 7.38 3.75
CA ALA A 40 2.11 7.56 2.73
C ALA A 40 2.39 8.87 1.99
N PRO A 41 2.27 8.92 0.65
CA PRO A 41 2.42 10.17 -0.08
C PRO A 41 1.55 11.27 0.54
N GLU A 42 2.00 12.52 0.51
CA GLU A 42 1.30 13.63 1.15
C GLU A 42 -0.16 13.79 0.69
N TRP A 43 -0.45 13.48 -0.58
CA TRP A 43 -1.82 13.50 -1.09
C TRP A 43 -2.71 12.45 -0.40
N LEU A 44 -2.16 11.30 -0.04
CA LEU A 44 -2.90 10.21 0.61
C LEU A 44 -3.18 10.55 2.07
N LYS A 45 -2.20 11.11 2.78
CA LYS A 45 -2.40 11.60 4.15
C LYS A 45 -3.50 12.65 4.22
N ARG A 46 -3.43 13.66 3.35
CA ARG A 46 -4.46 14.72 3.26
C ARG A 46 -5.84 14.15 2.93
N SER A 47 -5.90 13.12 2.08
CA SER A 47 -7.16 12.45 1.76
C SER A 47 -7.76 11.72 2.96
N TRP A 48 -6.94 11.08 3.79
CA TRP A 48 -7.41 10.43 5.02
C TRP A 48 -7.83 11.45 6.07
N ASP A 49 -7.04 12.51 6.28
CA ASP A 49 -7.38 13.59 7.22
C ASP A 49 -8.74 14.20 6.84
N SER A 50 -8.95 14.52 5.56
CA SER A 50 -10.22 15.07 5.08
C SER A 50 -11.38 14.08 5.18
N ALA A 51 -11.14 12.79 4.95
CA ALA A 51 -12.16 11.76 5.12
C ALA A 51 -12.59 11.63 6.59
N GLN A 52 -11.63 11.70 7.51
CA GLN A 52 -11.88 11.63 8.95
C GLN A 52 -12.60 12.88 9.46
N GLU A 53 -12.24 14.08 8.98
CA GLU A 53 -12.97 15.33 9.26
C GLU A 53 -14.43 15.26 8.82
N GLN A 54 -14.71 14.54 7.73
CA GLN A 54 -16.05 14.33 7.18
C GLN A 54 -16.77 13.12 7.80
N GLY A 55 -16.12 12.38 8.72
CA GLY A 55 -16.66 11.16 9.34
C GLY A 55 -16.84 9.99 8.37
N LEU A 56 -16.19 10.04 7.20
CA LEU A 56 -16.28 8.99 6.18
C LEU A 56 -15.61 7.68 6.60
N ASP A 57 -14.72 7.75 7.59
CA ASP A 57 -14.06 6.60 8.22
C ASP A 57 -15.02 5.76 9.09
N GLN A 58 -16.18 6.32 9.45
CA GLN A 58 -17.17 5.66 10.31
C GLN A 58 -18.36 5.08 9.55
N LEU A 59 -18.42 5.28 8.23
CA LEU A 59 -19.49 4.75 7.41
C LEU A 59 -19.47 3.22 7.40
N SER A 60 -20.63 2.63 7.63
CA SER A 60 -20.84 1.21 7.40
C SER A 60 -20.86 0.90 5.90
N ALA A 61 -20.57 -0.36 5.55
CA ALA A 61 -20.67 -0.81 4.17
C ALA A 61 -22.08 -0.61 3.58
N GLU A 62 -23.13 -0.77 4.41
CA GLU A 62 -24.52 -0.60 3.99
C GLU A 62 -24.86 0.86 3.65
N GLU A 63 -24.38 1.82 4.42
CA GLU A 63 -24.56 3.26 4.14
C GLU A 63 -23.88 3.66 2.83
N ILE A 64 -22.67 3.14 2.59
CA ILE A 64 -21.93 3.37 1.34
C ILE A 64 -22.72 2.80 0.15
N ASP A 65 -23.20 1.56 0.26
CA ASP A 65 -23.96 0.91 -0.80
C ASP A 65 -25.28 1.62 -1.11
N ASN A 66 -25.98 2.10 -0.08
CA ASN A 66 -27.23 2.86 -0.23
C ASN A 66 -27.00 4.18 -0.97
N GLU A 67 -25.97 4.93 -0.60
CA GLU A 67 -25.62 6.19 -1.27
C GLU A 67 -25.21 5.95 -2.73
N ILE A 68 -24.38 4.94 -3.00
CA ILE A 68 -24.00 4.56 -4.36
C ILE A 68 -25.23 4.15 -5.18
N ALA A 69 -26.17 3.38 -4.59
CA ALA A 69 -27.39 2.97 -5.25
C ALA A 69 -28.30 4.17 -5.57
N ALA A 70 -28.43 5.13 -4.66
CA ALA A 70 -29.19 6.36 -4.86
C ALA A 70 -28.62 7.19 -6.01
N VAL A 71 -27.30 7.43 -6.02
CA VAL A 71 -26.61 8.17 -7.09
C VAL A 71 -26.75 7.46 -8.44
N ARG A 72 -26.61 6.13 -8.47
CA ARG A 72 -26.78 5.33 -9.69
C ARG A 72 -28.23 5.38 -10.20
N LYS A 73 -29.22 5.34 -9.32
CA LYS A 73 -30.63 5.48 -9.67
C LYS A 73 -30.92 6.86 -10.29
N ALA A 74 -30.49 7.93 -9.61
CA ALA A 74 -30.64 9.30 -10.12
C ALA A 74 -29.96 9.49 -11.48
N ARG A 75 -28.79 8.87 -11.70
CA ARG A 75 -28.11 8.90 -13.01
C ARG A 75 -28.94 8.23 -14.10
N ARG A 76 -29.54 7.05 -13.81
CA ARG A 76 -30.39 6.33 -14.77
C ARG A 76 -31.62 7.16 -15.16
N GLU A 77 -32.29 7.77 -14.18
CA GLU A 77 -33.45 8.64 -14.40
C GLU A 77 -33.10 9.86 -15.26
N ARG A 78 -31.90 10.44 -15.09
CA ARG A 78 -31.42 11.56 -15.94
C ARG A 78 -31.10 11.14 -17.37
N THR A 79 -30.64 9.91 -17.58
CA THR A 79 -30.31 9.38 -18.93
C THR A 79 -31.51 8.81 -19.67
N HIS A 80 -32.62 8.56 -18.97
CA HIS A 80 -33.87 8.09 -19.54
C HIS A 80 -35.00 8.99 -19.04
N PRO A 81 -35.10 10.24 -19.56
CA PRO A 81 -36.29 11.03 -19.33
C PRO A 81 -37.45 10.26 -19.97
N GLU A 82 -38.51 10.02 -19.20
CA GLU A 82 -39.69 9.24 -19.60
C GLU A 82 -40.11 9.55 -21.04
N ARG A 83 -40.28 8.48 -21.83
CA ARG A 83 -41.12 8.46 -23.02
C ARG A 83 -42.49 7.95 -22.63
#